data_AF-A0A7W0KEW6-F1
#
_entry.id   AF-A0A7W0KEW6-F1
#
_cell.length_a   1.000
_cell.length_b   1.000
_cell.length_c   1.000
_cell.angle_alpha   90.00
_cell.angle_beta   90.00
_cell.angle_gamma   90.00
#
_symmetry.space_group_name_H-M   'P 1'
#
loop_
_entity.id
_entity.type
_entity.pdbx_description
1 polymer ?
#
loop_
_entity_poly.entity_id
_entity_poly.type
_entity_poly.pdbx_seq_one_letter_code
_entity_poly.pdbx_strand_id
1 'polypeptide(L)'
;PEADPDLTRSKRKIHLRSLDIPNLTNLPGGCVFHPRCPYWEQGLCDTKVPPLVDVGGGREVACHVVVRDIANGGDGISLLNTGESRAAAD
;
A
#
# COMPACT_ATOMS: atom_id res chain seq x y z
N PRO A 1 14.95 3.32 -10.48
CA PRO A 1 15.98 3.17 -9.43
C PRO A 1 16.83 4.44 -9.44
N GLU A 2 16.91 5.17 -8.33
CA GLU A 2 17.75 6.37 -8.24
C GLU A 2 19.23 5.99 -8.29
N ALA A 3 19.99 6.66 -9.15
CA ALA A 3 21.42 6.42 -9.31
C ALA A 3 22.25 7.09 -8.19
N ASP A 4 21.74 8.16 -7.58
CA ASP A 4 22.42 8.88 -6.51
C ASP A 4 22.31 8.11 -5.18
N PRO A 5 23.46 7.73 -4.56
CA PRO A 5 23.47 6.99 -3.31
C PRO A 5 22.95 7.80 -2.10
N ASP A 6 23.11 9.11 -2.09
CA ASP A 6 22.65 9.97 -1.00
C ASP A 6 21.13 10.12 -1.05
N LEU A 7 20.56 10.32 -2.25
CA LEU A 7 19.10 10.33 -2.45
C LEU A 7 18.46 9.00 -2.06
N THR A 8 19.16 7.88 -2.30
CA THR A 8 18.68 6.56 -1.89
C THR A 8 18.66 6.41 -0.37
N ARG A 9 19.67 6.92 0.34
CA ARG A 9 19.74 6.85 1.81
C ARG A 9 18.72 7.75 2.51
N SER A 10 18.38 8.89 1.93
CA SER A 10 17.43 9.85 2.52
C SER A 10 15.96 9.46 2.34
N LYS A 11 15.65 8.40 1.57
CA LYS A 11 14.27 7.95 1.37
C LYS A 11 13.62 7.52 2.69
N ARG A 12 12.36 7.92 2.88
CA ARG A 12 11.55 7.53 4.03
C ARG A 12 11.41 6.01 4.05
N LYS A 13 11.83 5.37 5.14
CA LYS A 13 11.69 3.93 5.33
C LYS A 13 10.34 3.63 5.94
N ILE A 14 9.61 2.71 5.30
CA ILE A 14 8.36 2.17 5.84
C ILE A 14 8.72 1.07 6.83
N HIS A 15 8.16 1.12 8.03
CA HIS A 15 8.34 0.07 9.04
C HIS A 15 7.29 -1.01 8.85
N LEU A 16 7.72 -2.23 8.56
CA LEU A 16 6.83 -3.38 8.41
C LEU A 16 6.38 -3.89 9.78
N ARG A 17 5.19 -4.49 9.85
CA ARG A 17 4.69 -5.13 11.08
C ARG A 17 5.51 -6.36 11.50
N SER A 18 6.00 -7.10 10.51
CA SER A 18 6.92 -8.20 10.68
C SER A 18 7.91 -8.27 9.51
N LEU A 19 9.14 -8.69 9.81
CA LEU A 19 10.18 -9.01 8.82
C LEU A 19 10.13 -10.48 8.39
N ASP A 20 9.32 -11.30 9.04
CA ASP A 20 9.20 -12.73 8.75
C ASP A 20 8.56 -12.95 7.39
N ILE A 21 9.10 -13.90 6.65
CA ILE A 21 8.56 -14.31 5.36
C ILE A 21 7.52 -15.41 5.64
N PRO A 22 6.23 -15.20 5.28
CA PRO A 22 5.22 -16.22 5.48
C PRO A 22 5.51 -17.44 4.61
N ASN A 23 5.13 -18.63 5.10
CA ASN A 23 5.31 -19.86 4.34
C ASN A 23 4.37 -19.88 3.12
N LEU A 24 4.91 -20.15 1.93
CA LEU A 24 4.17 -20.18 0.67
C LEU A 24 3.10 -21.28 0.61
N THR A 25 3.27 -22.39 1.35
CA THR A 25 2.27 -23.47 1.41
C THR A 25 1.18 -23.22 2.46
N ASN A 26 1.37 -22.26 3.36
CA ASN A 26 0.39 -21.91 4.39
C ASN A 26 0.25 -20.39 4.49
N LEU A 27 -0.39 -19.82 3.47
CA LEU A 27 -0.67 -18.40 3.43
C LEU A 27 -1.70 -18.03 4.51
N PRO A 28 -1.57 -16.84 5.11
CA PRO A 28 -2.56 -16.36 6.06
C PRO A 28 -3.92 -16.13 5.38
N GLY A 29 -5.00 -16.30 6.16
CA GLY A 29 -6.35 -15.98 5.72
C GLY A 29 -6.58 -14.47 5.50
N GLY A 30 -7.62 -14.12 4.77
CA GLY A 30 -7.94 -12.73 4.46
C GLY A 30 -6.96 -12.08 3.47
N CYS A 31 -6.45 -10.89 3.79
CA CYS A 31 -5.45 -10.21 2.99
C CYS A 31 -4.07 -10.85 3.20
N VAL A 32 -3.51 -11.48 2.16
CA VAL A 32 -2.21 -12.18 2.25
C VAL A 32 -1.03 -11.30 2.72
N PHE A 33 -1.14 -9.97 2.57
CA PHE A 33 -0.14 -9.01 2.99
C PHE A 33 -0.27 -8.58 4.46
N HIS A 34 -1.36 -8.93 5.13
CA HIS A 34 -1.68 -8.48 6.48
C HIS A 34 -0.57 -8.72 7.54
N PRO A 35 0.26 -9.79 7.48
CA PRO A 35 1.30 -10.00 8.49
C PRO A 35 2.42 -8.95 8.42
N ARG A 36 2.66 -8.36 7.24
CA ARG A 36 3.76 -7.43 7.00
C ARG A 36 3.29 -6.00 6.69
N CYS A 37 2.02 -5.83 6.33
CA CYS A 37 1.45 -4.55 5.92
C CYS A 37 1.46 -3.51 7.05
N PRO A 38 2.05 -2.31 6.86
CA PRO A 38 2.02 -1.23 7.86
C PRO A 38 0.63 -0.61 8.04
N TYR A 39 -0.25 -0.73 7.06
CA TYR A 39 -1.62 -0.18 7.06
C TYR A 39 -2.67 -1.22 7.48
N TRP A 40 -2.26 -2.23 8.23
CA TRP A 40 -3.14 -3.33 8.62
C TRP A 40 -4.24 -2.88 9.59
N GLU A 41 -5.45 -3.40 9.39
CA GLU A 41 -6.59 -3.23 10.29
C GLU A 41 -7.09 -4.58 10.81
N GLN A 42 -7.12 -4.71 12.13
CA GLN A 42 -7.60 -5.91 12.82
C GLN A 42 -9.09 -6.15 12.54
N GLY A 43 -9.49 -7.41 12.35
CA GLY A 43 -10.88 -7.79 12.08
C GLY A 43 -11.32 -7.55 10.63
N LEU A 44 -10.54 -6.82 9.83
CA LEU A 44 -10.82 -6.59 8.42
C LEU A 44 -9.80 -7.30 7.53
N CYS A 45 -8.51 -6.99 7.71
CA CYS A 45 -7.44 -7.52 6.87
C CYS A 45 -7.09 -8.98 7.16
N ASP A 46 -7.36 -9.48 8.36
CA ASP A 46 -7.13 -10.87 8.78
C ASP A 46 -8.31 -11.80 8.46
N THR A 47 -9.48 -11.20 8.21
CA THR A 47 -10.75 -11.94 8.10
C THR A 47 -11.30 -11.95 6.67
N LYS A 48 -11.04 -10.89 5.88
CA LYS A 48 -11.62 -10.74 4.53
C LYS A 48 -10.55 -10.53 3.48
N VAL A 49 -10.73 -11.15 2.32
CA VAL A 49 -9.94 -10.86 1.11
C VAL A 49 -10.40 -9.51 0.56
N PRO A 50 -9.48 -8.57 0.26
CA PRO A 50 -9.86 -7.27 -0.30
C PRO A 50 -10.35 -7.41 -1.74
N PRO A 51 -11.36 -6.64 -2.16
CA PRO A 51 -11.80 -6.62 -3.55
C PRO A 51 -10.76 -5.92 -4.43
N LEU A 52 -10.65 -6.37 -5.68
CA LEU A 52 -9.87 -5.67 -6.70
C LEU A 52 -10.68 -4.48 -7.21
N VAL A 53 -10.09 -3.28 -7.15
CA VAL A 53 -10.73 -2.03 -7.59
C VAL A 53 -9.83 -1.26 -8.54
N ASP A 54 -10.42 -0.64 -9.55
CA ASP A 54 -9.74 0.30 -10.44
C ASP A 54 -9.51 1.63 -9.70
N VAL A 55 -8.26 2.10 -9.72
CA VAL A 55 -7.84 3.36 -9.09
C VAL A 55 -7.52 4.45 -10.12
N GLY A 56 -7.87 4.21 -11.39
CA GLY A 56 -7.60 5.07 -12.52
C GLY A 56 -6.26 4.79 -13.20
N GLY A 57 -6.11 5.28 -14.44
CA GLY A 57 -4.87 5.13 -15.20
C GLY A 57 -4.53 3.68 -15.57
N GLY A 58 -5.53 2.80 -15.65
CA GLY A 58 -5.35 1.38 -15.95
C GLY A 58 -4.69 0.59 -14.82
N ARG A 59 -4.79 1.07 -13.58
CA ARG A 59 -4.19 0.44 -12.39
C ARG A 59 -5.29 -0.12 -11.51
N GLU A 60 -5.07 -1.32 -11.01
CA GLU A 60 -5.98 -1.98 -10.07
C GLU A 60 -5.28 -2.26 -8.75
N VAL A 61 -6.05 -2.21 -7.65
CA VAL A 61 -5.55 -2.42 -6.29
C VAL A 61 -6.50 -3.31 -5.50
N ALA A 62 -5.95 -4.25 -4.72
CA ALA A 62 -6.69 -5.07 -3.78
C ALA A 62 -6.29 -4.73 -2.34
N CYS A 63 -6.79 -3.61 -1.81
CA CYS A 63 -6.48 -3.12 -0.46
C CYS A 63 -7.73 -2.54 0.21
N HIS A 64 -8.08 -3.04 1.39
CA HIS A 64 -9.26 -2.56 2.13
C HIS A 64 -9.24 -1.06 2.44
N VAL A 65 -8.05 -0.52 2.77
CA VAL A 65 -7.88 0.91 3.09
C VAL A 65 -8.12 1.76 1.85
N VAL A 66 -7.45 1.43 0.74
CA VAL A 66 -7.59 2.18 -0.53
C VAL A 66 -9.01 2.09 -1.09
N VAL A 67 -9.63 0.91 -1.05
CA VAL A 67 -11.01 0.71 -1.48
C VAL A 67 -11.95 1.62 -0.70
N ARG A 68 -11.78 1.69 0.63
CA ARG A 68 -12.57 2.58 1.48
C ARG A 68 -12.33 4.06 1.14
N ASP A 69 -11.09 4.45 0.92
CA ASP A 69 -10.75 5.85 0.61
C ASP A 69 -11.36 6.29 -0.73
N ILE A 70 -11.34 5.43 -1.75
CA ILE A 70 -11.99 5.68 -3.04
C ILE A 70 -13.51 5.78 -2.88
N ALA A 71 -14.11 4.86 -2.11
CA ALA A 71 -15.55 4.90 -1.83
C ALA A 71 -15.99 6.18 -1.12
N ASN A 72 -15.10 6.79 -0.33
CA ASN A 72 -15.33 8.07 0.34
C ASN A 72 -15.08 9.30 -0.56
N GLY A 73 -14.81 9.11 -1.86
CA GLY A 73 -14.55 10.20 -2.81
C GLY A 73 -13.11 10.67 -2.86
N GLY A 74 -12.16 9.92 -2.28
CA GLY A 74 -10.74 10.19 -2.41
C GLY A 74 -10.18 9.67 -3.73
N ASP A 75 -9.29 10.44 -4.33
CA ASP A 75 -8.42 10.02 -5.41
C ASP A 75 -7.42 9.00 -4.82
N GLY A 76 -7.70 7.70 -5.00
CA GLY A 76 -7.08 6.52 -4.37
C GLY A 76 -5.55 6.34 -4.51
N ILE A 77 -4.85 7.39 -4.92
CA ILE A 77 -3.41 7.54 -5.14
C ILE A 77 -2.76 8.48 -4.09
N SER A 78 -3.52 9.35 -3.42
CA SER A 78 -2.92 10.42 -2.59
C SER A 78 -2.23 9.93 -1.30
N LEU A 79 -2.58 8.73 -0.79
CA LEU A 79 -1.91 8.13 0.38
C LEU A 79 -0.68 7.28 0.02
N LEU A 80 -0.61 6.77 -1.21
CA LEU A 80 0.53 5.99 -1.70
C LEU A 80 1.65 6.88 -2.25
N ASN A 81 1.31 8.09 -2.71
CA ASN A 81 2.24 9.05 -3.31
C ASN A 81 2.55 10.26 -2.42
N THR A 82 2.80 10.08 -1.12
CA THR A 82 3.46 11.16 -0.32
C THR A 82 4.94 11.29 -0.71
N GLY A 83 5.16 11.73 -1.95
CA GLY A 83 6.43 11.86 -2.62
C GLY A 83 6.38 12.50 -4.03
N GLU A 84 5.26 13.07 -4.49
CA GLU A 84 5.24 13.86 -5.73
C GLU A 84 5.16 15.36 -5.46
N SER A 85 6.24 16.02 -5.87
CA SER A 85 6.51 17.44 -5.86
C SER A 85 5.34 18.31 -6.32
N ARG A 86 4.93 19.24 -5.46
CA ARG A 86 4.32 20.49 -5.94
C ARG A 86 5.44 21.33 -6.56
N ALA A 87 5.53 21.36 -7.89
CA ALA A 87 6.02 22.50 -8.67
C ALA A 87 5.94 22.21 -10.18
N ALA A 88 4.78 22.46 -10.77
CA ALA A 88 4.67 22.83 -12.18
C ALA A 88 3.45 23.75 -12.32
N ALA A 89 3.68 25.03 -12.09
CA ALA A 89 2.86 26.15 -12.53
C ALA A 89 3.80 27.35 -12.71
N ASP A 90 4.30 27.50 -13.94
CA ASP A 90 4.63 28.70 -14.72
C ASP A 90 5.70 28.38 -15.78
#